data_AF-A0A5C6D0J3-F1
#
_entry.id   AF-A0A5C6D0J3-F1
#
_cell.length_a   1.000
_cell.length_b   1.000
_cell.length_c   1.000
_cell.angle_alpha   90.00
_cell.angle_beta   90.00
_cell.angle_gamma   90.00
#
_symmetry.space_group_name_H-M   'P 1'
#
loop_
_entity.id
_entity.type
_entity.pdbx_description
1 polymer ?
#
loop_
_entity_poly.entity_id
_entity_poly.type
_entity_poly.pdbx_seq_one_letter_code
_entity_poly.pdbx_strand_id
1 'polypeptide(L)'
;MSLRMAWYPASLNSLIGLSGTHLSNSFNMAILRMNMMRTPLSRMLKTSLLLALLGGCQGSVSPYDYIPVSGQVTYEDGTPIPSGGFVLKFYALDAPKVENMRPRPAQADIDSNGNFECATSYKYGDGLIPGKHRVVIFYATDKNGKLLVPKEYIQAGDSPLIIDTADAPLEIKVPKP
;
A
#
# COMPACT_ATOMS: atom_id res chain seq x y z
N MET A 1 36.92 23.92 -23.35
CA MET A 1 36.88 22.67 -24.16
C MET A 1 35.46 22.13 -24.09
N SER A 2 34.69 21.92 -25.16
CA SER A 2 34.98 21.42 -26.51
C SER A 2 35.54 20.00 -26.52
N LEU A 3 34.65 19.03 -26.76
CA LEU A 3 34.84 17.99 -27.79
C LEU A 3 33.47 17.39 -28.16
N ARG A 4 33.12 17.46 -29.45
CA ARG A 4 32.06 16.63 -30.04
C ARG A 4 32.66 15.27 -30.41
N MET A 5 31.87 14.20 -30.39
CA MET A 5 32.04 13.13 -31.38
C MET A 5 30.73 12.36 -31.59
N ALA A 6 30.42 12.05 -32.84
CA ALA A 6 29.29 11.24 -33.27
C ALA A 6 29.73 10.41 -34.50
N TRP A 7 29.42 9.11 -34.52
CA TRP A 7 29.84 8.20 -35.59
C TRP A 7 28.79 7.09 -35.86
N TYR A 8 28.30 7.07 -37.11
CA TYR A 8 27.87 5.90 -37.91
C TYR A 8 28.95 5.71 -39.01
N PRO A 9 29.02 4.67 -39.89
CA PRO A 9 28.06 3.62 -40.34
C PRO A 9 28.48 2.21 -39.83
N ALA A 10 28.27 1.02 -40.43
CA ALA A 10 27.79 0.47 -41.73
C ALA A 10 27.07 -0.89 -41.48
N SER A 11 26.30 -1.55 -42.36
CA SER A 11 26.14 -1.66 -43.84
C SER A 11 27.02 -2.71 -44.58
N LEU A 12 26.38 -3.40 -45.55
CA LEU A 12 26.87 -4.36 -46.57
C LEU A 12 27.19 -5.84 -46.19
N ASN A 13 26.37 -6.77 -46.73
CA ASN A 13 26.73 -7.92 -47.61
C ASN A 13 25.60 -8.99 -47.62
N SER A 14 25.45 -9.88 -48.62
CA SER A 14 25.20 -9.71 -50.07
C SER A 14 25.25 -11.08 -50.76
N LEU A 15 24.33 -11.37 -51.70
CA LEU A 15 24.33 -12.58 -52.57
C LEU A 15 24.12 -13.91 -51.79
N ILE A 16 23.79 -15.07 -52.37
CA ILE A 16 23.78 -15.54 -53.78
C ILE A 16 22.39 -16.14 -54.11
N GLY A 17 21.97 -16.08 -55.37
CA GLY A 17 20.79 -16.81 -55.89
C GLY A 17 21.17 -17.82 -56.98
N LEU A 18 20.27 -18.75 -57.29
CA LEU A 18 20.39 -19.70 -58.41
C LEU A 18 19.02 -19.96 -59.06
N SER A 19 19.00 -20.23 -60.36
CA SER A 19 17.82 -20.30 -61.22
C SER A 19 17.55 -21.70 -61.76
N GLY A 20 16.28 -22.06 -62.02
CA GLY A 20 15.91 -23.32 -62.67
C GLY A 20 14.47 -23.32 -63.21
N THR A 21 14.26 -24.01 -64.34
CA THR A 21 13.00 -24.09 -65.12
C THR A 21 12.86 -25.54 -65.67
N HIS A 22 11.80 -25.97 -66.37
CA HIS A 22 10.66 -25.31 -67.01
C HIS A 22 9.48 -26.29 -67.18
N LEU A 23 8.26 -25.78 -67.49
CA LEU A 23 7.11 -26.55 -68.03
C LEU A 23 6.49 -27.62 -67.08
N SER A 24 5.27 -28.15 -67.27
CA SER A 24 4.17 -27.88 -68.22
C SER A 24 2.82 -28.31 -67.61
N ASN A 25 1.70 -27.87 -68.22
CA ASN A 25 0.38 -28.54 -68.22
C ASN A 25 -0.35 -28.67 -66.86
N SER A 26 -1.67 -28.88 -66.77
CA SER A 26 -2.79 -28.60 -67.69
C SER A 26 -4.10 -28.59 -66.87
N PHE A 27 -5.14 -27.95 -67.40
CA PHE A 27 -6.58 -28.15 -67.10
C PHE A 27 -6.98 -28.70 -65.70
N ASN A 28 -7.65 -27.85 -64.90
CA ASN A 28 -9.01 -28.18 -64.46
C ASN A 28 -9.75 -26.94 -63.89
N MET A 29 -10.89 -26.61 -64.49
CA MET A 29 -11.83 -25.59 -63.99
C MET A 29 -12.96 -26.31 -63.25
N ALA A 30 -12.86 -26.49 -61.94
CA ALA A 30 -13.92 -27.15 -61.18
C ALA A 30 -14.02 -26.70 -59.70
N ILE A 31 -15.17 -26.06 -59.41
CA ILE A 31 -16.07 -26.40 -58.29
C ILE A 31 -15.70 -25.98 -56.84
N LEU A 32 -16.73 -25.43 -56.17
CA LEU A 32 -16.93 -25.17 -54.73
C LEU A 32 -16.00 -24.19 -53.99
N ARG A 33 -16.54 -22.99 -53.77
CA ARG A 33 -16.24 -22.15 -52.60
C ARG A 33 -16.58 -22.92 -51.31
N MET A 34 -15.58 -23.45 -50.62
CA MET A 34 -15.69 -23.80 -49.20
C MET A 34 -14.62 -23.04 -48.40
N ASN A 35 -14.94 -21.80 -48.03
CA ASN A 35 -14.15 -21.02 -47.05
C ASN A 35 -14.35 -21.62 -45.64
N MET A 36 -13.82 -22.82 -45.41
CA MET A 36 -13.95 -23.56 -44.17
C MET A 36 -13.00 -23.03 -43.09
N MET A 37 -13.28 -21.79 -42.68
CA MET A 37 -13.09 -21.23 -41.34
C MET A 37 -11.79 -21.61 -40.60
N ARG A 38 -10.63 -21.55 -41.27
CA ARG A 38 -9.32 -21.55 -40.61
C ARG A 38 -9.08 -20.22 -39.87
N THR A 39 -9.80 -20.00 -38.78
CA THR A 39 -9.54 -18.89 -37.86
C THR A 39 -8.15 -19.06 -37.24
N PRO A 40 -7.27 -18.03 -37.30
CA PRO A 40 -5.89 -18.18 -36.87
C PRO A 40 -5.81 -18.22 -35.34
N LEU A 41 -5.60 -19.42 -34.78
CA LEU A 41 -5.49 -19.70 -33.33
C LEU A 41 -4.52 -18.75 -32.62
N SER A 42 -3.44 -18.33 -33.30
CA SER A 42 -2.44 -17.38 -32.81
C SER A 42 -2.96 -15.96 -32.52
N ARG A 43 -4.15 -15.57 -33.01
CA ARG A 43 -4.75 -14.27 -32.69
C ARG A 43 -5.47 -14.25 -31.35
N MET A 44 -6.06 -15.36 -30.89
CA MET A 44 -6.82 -15.39 -29.63
C MET A 44 -5.93 -15.46 -28.39
N LEU A 45 -4.73 -16.05 -28.50
CA LEU A 45 -3.78 -16.16 -27.40
C LEU A 45 -3.31 -14.77 -26.89
N LYS A 46 -3.17 -13.79 -27.81
CA LYS A 46 -2.71 -12.43 -27.47
C LYS A 46 -3.76 -11.61 -26.71
N THR A 47 -5.04 -11.79 -27.01
CA THR A 47 -6.13 -11.09 -26.32
C THR A 47 -6.31 -11.58 -24.90
N SER A 48 -6.17 -12.89 -24.66
CA SER A 48 -6.29 -13.50 -23.32
C SER A 48 -5.26 -12.93 -22.33
N LEU A 49 -3.99 -12.84 -22.74
CA LEU A 49 -2.91 -12.30 -21.92
C LEU A 49 -3.13 -10.82 -21.54
N LEU A 50 -3.78 -10.04 -22.40
CA LEU A 50 -4.07 -8.63 -22.14
C LEU A 50 -5.16 -8.44 -21.07
N LEU A 51 -6.16 -9.34 -21.02
CA LEU A 51 -7.19 -9.31 -19.97
C LEU A 51 -6.65 -9.77 -18.61
N ALA A 52 -5.72 -10.73 -18.58
CA ALA A 52 -5.09 -11.19 -17.34
C ALA A 52 -4.36 -10.06 -16.57
N LEU A 53 -3.80 -9.08 -17.29
CA LEU A 53 -3.14 -7.90 -16.71
C LEU A 53 -4.13 -6.86 -16.15
N LEU A 54 -5.42 -6.93 -16.51
CA LEU A 54 -6.48 -6.08 -15.97
C LEU A 54 -7.19 -6.70 -14.75
N GLY A 55 -6.88 -7.96 -14.44
CA GLY A 55 -7.26 -8.63 -13.18
C GLY A 55 -6.45 -8.12 -11.99
N GLY A 56 -6.51 -6.81 -11.74
CA GLY A 56 -5.83 -6.16 -10.61
C GLY A 56 -6.25 -6.82 -9.29
N CYS A 57 -5.28 -7.09 -8.42
CA CYS A 57 -5.52 -7.72 -7.12
C CYS A 57 -6.53 -6.86 -6.34
N GLN A 58 -7.73 -7.40 -6.12
CA GLN A 58 -8.80 -6.71 -5.39
C GLN A 58 -8.40 -6.67 -3.91
N GLY A 59 -7.67 -5.61 -3.56
CA GLY A 59 -7.16 -5.38 -2.21
C GLY A 59 -8.31 -5.47 -1.21
N SER A 60 -8.05 -6.14 -0.09
CA SER A 60 -9.04 -6.31 0.97
C SER A 60 -9.63 -4.95 1.36
N VAL A 61 -10.94 -4.94 1.61
CA VAL A 61 -11.70 -3.73 1.93
C VAL A 61 -12.13 -3.80 3.39
N SER A 62 -11.80 -2.77 4.16
CA SER A 62 -12.34 -2.62 5.52
C SER A 62 -13.80 -2.13 5.43
N PRO A 63 -14.70 -2.65 6.27
CA PRO A 63 -16.09 -2.18 6.35
C PRO A 63 -16.25 -0.92 7.22
N TYR A 64 -15.13 -0.31 7.65
CA TYR A 64 -15.10 0.89 8.47
C TYR A 64 -14.61 2.08 7.65
N ASP A 65 -15.27 3.23 7.85
CA ASP A 65 -14.73 4.52 7.46
C ASP A 65 -13.59 4.94 8.41
N TYR A 66 -12.63 5.69 7.89
CA TYR A 66 -11.50 6.23 8.64
C TYR A 66 -11.31 7.71 8.31
N ILE A 67 -10.84 8.46 9.29
CA ILE A 67 -10.43 9.86 9.17
C ILE A 67 -8.95 10.01 9.55
N PRO A 68 -8.13 10.68 8.71
CA PRO A 68 -6.72 10.88 9.01
C PRO A 68 -6.56 11.77 10.24
N VAL A 69 -5.70 11.36 11.17
CA VAL A 69 -5.36 12.14 12.36
C VAL A 69 -3.85 12.26 12.53
N SER A 70 -3.46 13.43 13.02
CA SER A 70 -2.13 13.78 13.52
C SER A 70 -2.28 14.32 14.95
N GLY A 71 -1.16 14.49 15.65
CA GLY A 71 -1.17 15.00 17.01
C GLY A 71 0.20 15.01 17.68
N GLN A 72 0.21 15.27 18.98
CA GLN A 72 1.42 15.32 19.80
C GLN A 72 1.20 14.65 21.16
N VAL A 73 2.22 13.95 21.64
CA VAL A 73 2.30 13.30 22.95
C VAL A 73 3.35 14.02 23.81
N THR A 74 2.90 14.61 24.92
CA THR A 74 3.77 15.21 25.93
C THR A 74 3.47 14.67 27.31
N TYR A 75 4.35 14.94 28.27
CA TYR A 75 3.95 14.86 29.67
C TYR A 75 2.97 16.00 30.03
N GLU A 76 2.26 15.86 31.14
CA GLU A 76 1.34 16.90 31.69
C GLU A 76 1.99 18.28 31.87
N ASP A 77 3.32 18.35 32.08
CA ASP A 77 4.09 19.60 32.16
C ASP A 77 4.56 20.15 30.80
N GLY A 78 4.11 19.56 29.70
CA GLY A 78 4.46 19.94 28.33
C GLY A 78 5.85 19.48 27.88
N THR A 79 6.63 18.78 28.71
CA THR A 79 7.93 18.25 28.27
C THR A 79 7.75 16.99 27.40
N PRO A 80 8.58 16.78 26.36
CA PRO A 80 8.49 15.57 25.54
C PRO A 80 8.95 14.33 26.34
N ILE A 81 8.38 13.18 26.00
CA ILE A 81 8.79 11.89 26.58
C ILE A 81 10.20 11.53 26.06
N PRO A 82 11.18 11.19 26.92
CA PRO A 82 12.60 11.09 26.56
C PRO A 82 12.97 9.77 25.86
N SER A 83 12.19 9.36 24.86
CA SER A 83 12.62 8.47 23.78
C SER A 83 11.81 8.78 22.51
N GLY A 84 12.49 9.01 21.38
CA GLY A 84 11.83 9.01 20.07
C GLY A 84 11.69 7.56 19.58
N GLY A 85 10.51 7.17 19.11
CA GLY A 85 10.25 5.80 18.65
C GLY A 85 9.46 4.89 19.60
N PHE A 86 8.73 5.43 20.59
CA PHE A 86 7.57 4.71 21.14
C PHE A 86 6.39 4.78 20.16
N VAL A 87 5.40 3.89 20.33
CA VAL A 87 4.31 3.69 19.38
C VAL A 87 2.97 3.84 20.10
N LEU A 88 2.10 4.73 19.63
CA LEU A 88 0.71 4.77 20.08
C LEU A 88 -0.08 3.61 19.46
N LYS A 89 -0.95 2.98 20.24
CA LYS A 89 -1.99 2.08 19.77
C LYS A 89 -3.35 2.62 20.16
N PHE A 90 -4.26 2.71 19.18
CA PHE A 90 -5.59 3.26 19.37
C PHE A 90 -6.65 2.16 19.23
N TYR A 91 -7.45 1.95 20.27
CA TYR A 91 -8.48 0.94 20.35
C TYR A 91 -9.85 1.62 20.37
N ALA A 92 -10.61 1.51 19.27
CA ALA A 92 -11.95 2.08 19.17
C ALA A 92 -12.90 1.47 20.21
N LEU A 93 -13.68 2.31 20.89
CA LEU A 93 -14.60 1.91 21.97
C LEU A 93 -16.06 1.87 21.51
N ASP A 94 -16.41 2.66 20.50
CA ASP A 94 -17.74 2.94 19.99
C ASP A 94 -17.89 2.67 18.48
N ALA A 95 -16.91 1.98 17.87
CA ALA A 95 -16.91 1.63 16.46
C ALA A 95 -18.22 0.93 16.01
N PRO A 96 -18.71 1.21 14.78
CA PRO A 96 -19.92 0.59 14.24
C PRO A 96 -19.93 -0.94 14.33
N LYS A 97 -21.07 -1.52 14.66
CA LYS A 97 -21.23 -2.99 14.67
C LYS A 97 -21.37 -3.50 13.24
N VAL A 98 -20.36 -4.23 12.77
CA VAL A 98 -20.35 -4.94 11.49
C VAL A 98 -20.37 -6.44 11.77
N GLU A 99 -21.18 -7.21 11.05
CA GLU A 99 -21.30 -8.65 11.28
C GLU A 99 -19.96 -9.38 11.04
N ASN A 100 -19.60 -10.29 11.96
CA ASN A 100 -18.38 -11.10 11.93
C ASN A 100 -17.05 -10.32 11.84
N MET A 101 -17.07 -8.99 11.99
CA MET A 101 -15.92 -8.10 11.89
C MET A 101 -15.69 -7.34 13.20
N ARG A 102 -14.43 -6.90 13.40
CA ARG A 102 -14.02 -6.03 14.51
C ARG A 102 -13.02 -5.00 14.00
N PRO A 103 -12.97 -3.79 14.59
CA PRO A 103 -11.98 -2.79 14.23
C PRO A 103 -10.57 -3.30 14.57
N ARG A 104 -9.62 -3.14 13.63
CA ARG A 104 -8.20 -3.33 13.91
C ARG A 104 -7.69 -2.15 14.73
N PRO A 105 -6.98 -2.36 15.85
CA PRO A 105 -6.35 -1.26 16.58
C PRO A 105 -5.33 -0.55 15.69
N ALA A 106 -5.43 0.77 15.59
CA ALA A 106 -4.52 1.58 14.80
C ALA A 106 -3.16 1.71 15.48
N GLN A 107 -2.15 2.17 14.73
CA GLN A 107 -0.90 2.67 15.31
C GLN A 107 -0.53 4.05 14.79
N ALA A 108 0.22 4.80 15.60
CA ALA A 108 1.03 5.92 15.12
C ALA A 108 2.42 5.81 15.74
N ASP A 109 3.45 5.99 14.93
CA ASP A 109 4.86 6.00 15.34
C ASP A 109 5.28 7.44 15.68
N ILE A 110 6.02 7.64 16.77
CA ILE A 110 6.22 8.96 17.38
C ILE A 110 7.66 9.48 17.18
N ASP A 111 7.79 10.75 16.78
CA ASP A 111 9.07 11.44 16.57
C ASP A 111 9.80 11.78 17.90
N SER A 112 11.01 12.35 17.81
CA SER A 112 11.80 12.75 18.99
C SER A 112 11.23 13.94 19.79
N ASN A 113 10.18 14.58 19.29
CA ASN A 113 9.52 15.75 19.87
C ASN A 113 8.13 15.42 20.42
N GLY A 114 7.65 14.17 20.23
CA GLY A 114 6.32 13.70 20.63
C GLY A 114 5.26 13.72 19.51
N ASN A 115 5.57 14.18 18.30
CA ASN A 115 4.60 14.30 17.21
C ASN A 115 4.31 12.96 16.52
N PHE A 116 3.10 12.84 15.95
CA PHE A 116 2.79 11.91 14.86
C PHE A 116 2.04 12.60 13.74
N GLU A 117 2.45 12.37 12.50
CA GLU A 117 1.79 12.91 11.31
C GLU A 117 0.63 12.04 10.81
N CYS A 118 0.66 10.73 11.09
CA CYS A 118 -0.37 9.80 10.63
C CYS A 118 -0.59 8.63 11.61
N ALA A 119 -1.87 8.35 11.89
CA ALA A 119 -2.28 7.03 12.37
C ALA A 119 -2.57 6.08 11.18
N THR A 120 -2.44 4.78 11.41
CA THR A 120 -2.69 3.71 10.43
C THR A 120 -3.48 2.59 11.08
N SER A 121 -4.73 2.43 10.65
CA SER A 121 -5.64 1.34 11.03
C SER A 121 -5.57 0.16 10.07
N TYR A 122 -5.64 0.41 8.76
CA TYR A 122 -5.87 -0.64 7.76
C TYR A 122 -5.07 -0.44 6.48
N LYS A 123 -5.11 0.76 5.88
CA LYS A 123 -4.20 1.25 4.83
C LYS A 123 -3.25 2.27 5.46
N TYR A 124 -2.05 2.44 4.90
CA TYR A 124 -1.10 3.43 5.40
C TYR A 124 -1.71 4.84 5.38
N GLY A 125 -1.70 5.51 6.54
CA GLY A 125 -2.20 6.87 6.70
C GLY A 125 -3.73 7.05 6.65
N ASP A 126 -4.52 5.97 6.74
CA ASP A 126 -5.99 6.08 6.76
C ASP A 126 -6.54 6.71 8.05
N GLY A 127 -5.78 6.63 9.16
CA GLY A 127 -6.11 7.25 10.43
C GLY A 127 -6.90 6.37 11.38
N LEU A 128 -7.95 6.94 11.99
CA LEU A 128 -8.79 6.31 13.01
C LEU A 128 -10.25 6.22 12.54
N ILE A 129 -11.01 5.29 13.12
CA ILE A 129 -12.47 5.26 12.95
C ILE A 129 -13.04 6.50 13.66
N PRO A 130 -14.08 7.19 13.16
CA PRO A 130 -14.73 8.26 13.90
C PRO A 130 -15.30 7.77 15.23
N GLY A 131 -14.89 8.39 16.35
CA GLY A 131 -15.35 8.10 17.71
C GLY A 131 -14.23 8.01 18.75
N LYS A 132 -14.56 7.45 19.92
CA LYS A 132 -13.69 7.40 21.09
C LYS A 132 -12.72 6.23 21.05
N HIS A 133 -11.45 6.55 21.30
CA HIS A 133 -10.37 5.58 21.28
C HIS A 133 -9.65 5.56 22.63
N ARG A 134 -9.49 4.36 23.21
CA ARG A 134 -8.48 4.15 24.25
C ARG A 134 -7.11 4.14 23.59
N VAL A 135 -6.20 4.94 24.12
CA VAL A 135 -4.81 5.02 23.68
C VAL A 135 -3.92 4.22 24.63
N VAL A 136 -2.93 3.52 24.07
CA VAL A 136 -1.95 2.72 24.81
C VAL A 136 -0.57 3.01 24.24
N ILE A 137 0.43 3.18 25.10
CA ILE A 137 1.77 3.62 24.69
C ILE A 137 2.73 2.42 24.72
N PHE A 138 3.06 1.89 23.55
CA PHE A 138 3.95 0.74 23.39
C PHE A 138 5.41 1.21 23.30
N TYR A 139 6.31 0.46 23.95
CA TYR A 139 7.77 0.70 23.93
C TYR A 139 8.24 2.04 24.54
N ALA A 140 7.42 2.68 25.37
CA ALA A 140 7.82 3.83 26.19
C ALA A 140 8.74 3.41 27.36
N THR A 141 9.97 3.05 27.03
CA THR A 141 11.03 2.67 27.97
C THR A 141 12.34 3.40 27.66
N ASP A 142 13.14 3.63 28.69
CA ASP A 142 14.52 4.10 28.53
C ASP A 142 15.46 2.98 28.04
N LYS A 143 16.73 3.33 27.80
CA LYS A 143 17.79 2.40 27.36
C LYS A 143 18.09 1.24 28.33
N ASN A 144 17.57 1.30 29.56
CA ASN A 144 17.73 0.28 30.61
C ASN A 144 16.44 -0.55 30.79
N GLY A 145 15.38 -0.27 30.02
CA GLY A 145 14.06 -0.90 30.16
C GLY A 145 13.18 -0.29 31.26
N LYS A 146 13.57 0.84 31.88
CA LYS A 146 12.68 1.55 32.82
C LYS A 146 11.53 2.17 32.04
N LEU A 147 10.28 1.97 32.51
CA LEU A 147 9.11 2.64 31.95
C LEU A 147 9.25 4.18 32.01
N LEU A 148 8.80 4.85 30.95
CA LEU A 148 8.74 6.31 30.82
C LEU A 148 7.32 6.86 31.06
N VAL A 149 6.33 6.00 31.28
CA VAL A 149 4.95 6.36 31.68
C VAL A 149 4.44 5.36 32.72
N PRO A 150 3.44 5.69 33.56
CA PRO A 150 2.86 4.74 34.50
C PRO A 150 2.30 3.48 33.82
N LYS A 151 2.32 2.36 34.56
CA LYS A 151 2.14 1.01 34.02
C LYS A 151 0.80 0.81 33.31
N GLU A 152 -0.26 1.46 33.78
CA GLU A 152 -1.60 1.43 33.23
C GLU A 152 -1.66 2.00 31.79
N TYR A 153 -0.87 3.03 31.47
CA TYR A 153 -0.81 3.62 30.11
C TYR A 153 -0.21 2.67 29.06
N ILE A 154 0.45 1.58 29.50
CA ILE A 154 0.99 0.53 28.62
C ILE A 154 0.09 -0.73 28.55
N GLN A 155 -1.09 -0.73 29.20
CA GLN A 155 -2.03 -1.86 29.21
C GLN A 155 -3.34 -1.53 28.48
N ALA A 156 -3.70 -2.30 27.45
CA ALA A 156 -4.94 -2.09 26.69
C ALA A 156 -6.23 -2.34 27.49
N GLY A 157 -6.17 -3.19 28.53
CA GLY A 157 -7.29 -3.43 29.44
C GLY A 157 -7.57 -2.26 30.38
N ASP A 158 -6.53 -1.51 30.77
CA ASP A 158 -6.56 -0.66 31.96
C ASP A 158 -6.20 0.82 31.70
N SER A 159 -5.66 1.16 30.53
CA SER A 159 -5.23 2.54 30.22
C SER A 159 -6.38 3.54 30.42
N PRO A 160 -6.18 4.59 31.24
CA PRO A 160 -7.18 5.62 31.49
C PRO A 160 -7.27 6.64 30.34
N LEU A 161 -6.30 6.63 29.41
CA LEU A 161 -6.17 7.60 28.34
C LEU A 161 -7.19 7.33 27.23
N ILE A 162 -8.27 8.12 27.22
CA ILE A 162 -9.29 8.13 26.16
C ILE A 162 -9.19 9.44 25.39
N ILE A 163 -9.20 9.37 24.06
CA ILE A 163 -9.36 10.53 23.16
C ILE A 163 -10.64 10.37 22.33
N ASP A 164 -11.16 11.47 21.81
CA ASP A 164 -12.16 11.46 20.73
C ASP A 164 -11.52 11.98 19.44
N THR A 165 -11.79 11.35 18.31
CA THR A 165 -11.33 11.85 17.00
C THR A 165 -11.91 13.21 16.62
N ALA A 166 -13.02 13.63 17.26
CA ALA A 166 -13.58 14.98 17.06
C ALA A 166 -12.63 16.10 17.55
N ASP A 167 -11.71 15.78 18.47
CA ASP A 167 -10.75 16.72 19.06
C ASP A 167 -9.42 16.82 18.26
N ALA A 168 -9.41 16.42 16.98
CA ALA A 168 -8.21 16.44 16.15
C ALA A 168 -7.80 17.88 15.72
N PRO A 169 -6.50 18.23 15.69
CA PRO A 169 -5.33 17.38 15.94
C PRO A 169 -5.14 17.05 17.42
N LEU A 170 -4.78 15.79 17.70
CA LEU A 170 -4.89 15.22 19.05
C LEU A 170 -3.77 15.68 19.99
N GLU A 171 -4.11 16.44 21.03
CA GLU A 171 -3.22 16.71 22.17
C GLU A 171 -3.31 15.58 23.20
N ILE A 172 -2.25 14.77 23.31
CA ILE A 172 -2.14 13.67 24.27
C ILE A 172 -1.17 14.08 25.38
N LYS A 173 -1.65 14.08 26.62
CA LYS A 173 -0.86 14.41 27.82
C LYS A 173 -0.86 13.22 28.78
N VAL A 174 0.30 12.92 29.36
CA VAL A 174 0.46 11.79 30.29
C VAL A 174 1.27 12.16 31.55
N PRO A 175 0.99 11.52 32.69
CA PRO A 175 1.81 11.65 33.90
C PRO A 175 3.21 11.05 33.72
N LYS A 176 4.14 11.49 34.56
CA LYS A 176 5.50 10.92 34.70
C LYS A 176 5.47 9.63 35.56
N PRO A 177 6.45 8.71 35.36
CA PRO A 177 6.50 7.39 36.01
C PRO A 177 7.19 7.36 37.37
#